data_AF-A0A930SQZ0-F1
#
_entry.id   AF-A0A930SQZ0-F1
#
_cell.length_a   1.000
_cell.length_b   1.000
_cell.length_c   1.000
_cell.angle_alpha   90.00
_cell.angle_beta   90.00
_cell.angle_gamma   90.00
#
_symmetry.space_group_name_H-M   'P 1'
#
loop_
_entity.id
_entity.type
_entity.pdbx_description
1 polymer ?
#
loop_
_entity_poly.entity_id
_entity_poly.type
_entity_poly.pdbx_seq_one_letter_code
_entity_poly.pdbx_strand_id
1 'polypeptide(L)'
;MQFPLDCSPISLPRPKLLPKRITTKQRGNRLFNLDYQFHRQIAESAGNPWLTALLDQVFDKMRLLRVQTTRHNPKALDICAEHRKIRVAIAPRSPDVAQQSVQAHLEASRERVIYAIATLHSGADPADAAKLSS
;
A
#
# COMPACT_ATOMS: atom_id res chain seq x y z
N MET A 1 -3.98 -7.40 20.77
CA MET A 1 -4.20 -6.47 19.65
C MET A 1 -4.76 -7.29 18.48
N GLN A 2 -6.05 -7.12 18.17
CA GLN A 2 -6.66 -7.75 17.00
C GLN A 2 -6.32 -6.84 15.81
N PHE A 3 -5.41 -7.26 14.92
CA PHE A 3 -5.10 -6.54 13.67
C PHE A 3 -6.11 -6.98 12.59
N PRO A 4 -7.15 -6.21 12.24
CA PRO A 4 -8.13 -6.64 11.26
C PRO A 4 -7.77 -6.02 9.91
N LEU A 5 -6.66 -6.40 9.29
CA LEU A 5 -6.30 -5.90 7.95
C LEU A 5 -5.67 -7.03 7.14
N ASP A 6 -6.56 -7.93 6.74
CA ASP A 6 -6.26 -8.95 5.76
C ASP A 6 -6.46 -8.37 4.35
N CYS A 7 -5.40 -8.35 3.55
CA CYS A 7 -5.44 -8.15 2.10
C CYS A 7 -6.04 -9.35 1.33
N SER A 8 -6.74 -10.27 1.99
CA SER A 8 -7.49 -11.32 1.32
C SER A 8 -8.49 -10.71 0.35
N PRO A 9 -8.82 -11.42 -0.74
CA PRO A 9 -10.04 -11.11 -1.46
C PRO A 9 -11.17 -11.13 -0.42
N ILE A 10 -11.83 -9.99 -0.25
CA ILE A 10 -12.90 -9.82 0.72
C ILE A 10 -13.89 -10.96 0.51
N SER A 11 -13.96 -11.92 1.43
CA SER A 11 -15.10 -12.83 1.48
C SER A 11 -16.27 -12.00 2.02
N LEU A 12 -16.93 -11.30 1.11
CA LEU A 12 -18.12 -10.53 1.42
C LEU A 12 -19.18 -11.52 1.92
N PRO A 13 -19.87 -11.26 3.05
CA PRO A 13 -21.13 -11.96 3.31
C PRO A 13 -22.02 -11.74 2.09
N ARG A 14 -22.53 -12.81 1.47
CA ARG A 14 -23.38 -12.72 0.26
C ARG A 14 -24.48 -11.68 0.50
N PRO A 15 -24.43 -10.49 -0.12
CA PRO A 15 -25.49 -9.52 0.04
C PRO A 15 -26.65 -9.94 -0.86
N LYS A 16 -27.88 -9.89 -0.35
CA LYS A 16 -29.11 -10.08 -1.14
C LYS A 16 -29.39 -8.93 -2.13
N LEU A 17 -28.44 -8.03 -2.38
CA LEU A 17 -28.48 -7.00 -3.42
C LEU A 17 -27.11 -6.87 -4.09
N LEU A 18 -27.11 -6.89 -5.43
CA LEU A 18 -25.92 -6.72 -6.27
C LEU A 18 -25.22 -5.40 -5.92
N PRO A 19 -23.94 -5.38 -5.52
CA PRO A 19 -23.24 -4.14 -5.21
C PRO A 19 -23.06 -3.32 -6.50
N LYS A 20 -23.40 -2.02 -6.46
CA LYS A 20 -23.07 -1.07 -7.53
C LYS A 20 -21.60 -1.22 -7.91
N ARG A 21 -21.30 -1.42 -9.20
CA ARG A 21 -19.92 -1.50 -9.72
C ARG A 21 -19.14 -0.26 -9.28
N ILE A 22 -18.18 -0.44 -8.37
CA ILE A 22 -17.24 0.61 -7.96
C ILE A 22 -16.26 0.93 -9.10
N THR A 23 -16.06 2.23 -9.33
CA THR A 23 -15.14 2.75 -10.36
C THR A 23 -13.67 2.48 -10.01
N THR A 24 -12.79 2.53 -11.01
CA THR A 24 -11.33 2.39 -10.84
C THR A 24 -10.74 3.45 -9.89
N LYS A 25 -11.21 4.70 -9.97
CA LYS A 25 -10.83 5.78 -9.06
C LYS A 25 -11.21 5.48 -7.61
N GLN A 26 -12.42 4.96 -7.38
CA GLN A 26 -12.87 4.58 -6.03
C GLN A 26 -12.07 3.41 -5.47
N ARG A 27 -11.64 2.45 -6.32
CA ARG A 27 -10.76 1.35 -5.91
C ARG A 27 -9.38 1.86 -5.48
N GLY A 28 -8.76 2.74 -6.26
CA GLY A 28 -7.46 3.34 -5.90
C GLY A 28 -7.51 4.09 -4.57
N ASN A 29 -8.55 4.90 -4.35
CA ASN A 29 -8.74 5.61 -3.08
C ASN A 29 -8.93 4.66 -1.88
N ARG A 30 -9.66 3.55 -2.09
CA ARG A 30 -9.86 2.56 -1.02
C ARG A 30 -8.58 1.84 -0.65
N LEU A 31 -7.77 1.44 -1.65
CA LEU A 31 -6.48 0.81 -1.42
C LEU A 31 -5.52 1.77 -0.70
N PHE A 32 -5.47 3.03 -1.11
CA PHE A 32 -4.69 4.06 -0.43
C PHE A 32 -5.10 4.21 1.04
N ASN A 33 -6.40 4.28 1.33
CA ASN A 33 -6.88 4.40 2.71
C ASN A 33 -6.52 3.19 3.57
N LEU A 34 -6.60 1.97 3.03
CA LEU A 34 -6.23 0.75 3.77
C LEU A 34 -4.73 0.71 4.06
N ASP A 35 -3.92 1.10 3.08
CA ASP A 35 -2.48 1.24 3.23
C ASP A 35 -2.14 2.29 4.32
N TYR A 36 -2.71 3.49 4.23
CA TYR A 36 -2.56 4.52 5.26
C TYR A 36 -2.95 4.03 6.66
N GLN A 37 -4.09 3.36 6.81
CA GLN A 37 -4.53 2.83 8.12
C GLN A 37 -3.54 1.82 8.69
N PHE A 38 -2.97 0.95 7.86
CA PHE A 38 -1.95 0.00 8.30
C PHE A 38 -0.72 0.71 8.87
N HIS A 39 -0.20 1.70 8.15
CA HIS A 39 0.96 2.49 8.59
C HIS A 39 0.67 3.29 9.86
N ARG A 40 -0.52 3.89 9.95
CA ARG A 40 -0.95 4.65 11.12
C ARG A 40 -1.06 3.77 12.37
N GLN A 41 -1.57 2.56 12.25
CA GLN A 41 -1.63 1.61 13.37
C GLN A 41 -0.25 1.24 13.91
N ILE A 42 0.75 1.08 13.04
CA ILE A 42 2.13 0.83 13.46
C ILE A 42 2.67 2.05 14.22
N ALA A 43 2.50 3.26 13.69
CA ALA A 43 2.97 4.49 14.34
C ALA A 43 2.29 4.74 15.70
N GLU A 44 0.96 4.54 15.78
CA GLU A 44 0.19 4.65 17.01
C GLU A 44 0.67 3.63 18.06
N SER A 45 1.04 2.42 17.64
CA SER A 45 1.53 1.38 18.55
C SER A 45 2.87 1.73 19.21
N ALA A 46 3.64 2.64 18.62
CA ALA A 46 4.89 3.15 19.20
C ALA A 46 4.66 4.19 20.31
N GLY A 47 3.41 4.65 20.54
CA GLY A 47 3.08 5.64 21.56
C GLY A 47 3.67 7.03 21.33
N ASN A 48 4.13 7.32 20.10
CA ASN A 48 4.74 8.60 19.75
C ASN A 48 3.76 9.44 18.89
N PRO A 49 3.12 10.47 19.47
CA PRO A 49 2.16 11.31 18.73
C PRO A 49 2.84 12.11 17.61
N TRP A 50 4.11 12.47 17.76
CA TRP A 50 4.87 13.18 16.71
C TRP A 50 5.09 12.30 15.48
N LEU A 51 5.39 11.01 15.69
CA LEU A 51 5.52 10.05 14.60
C LEU A 51 4.22 9.92 13.82
N THR A 52 3.10 9.86 14.53
CA THR A 52 1.77 9.76 13.90
C THR A 52 1.45 11.02 13.08
N ALA A 53 1.68 12.20 13.65
CA ALA A 53 1.46 13.47 12.94
C ALA A 53 2.36 13.63 11.70
N LEU A 54 3.63 13.24 11.80
CA LEU A 54 4.55 13.25 10.66
C LEU A 54 4.07 12.31 9.56
N LEU A 55 3.61 11.12 9.93
CA LEU A 55 3.07 10.13 8.99
C LEU A 55 1.85 10.68 8.25
N ASP A 56 0.92 11.31 8.96
CA ASP A 56 -0.25 11.96 8.35
C ASP A 56 0.17 12.99 7.29
N GLN A 57 1.13 13.86 7.60
CA GLN A 57 1.64 14.86 6.66
C GLN A 57 2.30 14.24 5.42
N VAL A 58 3.07 13.16 5.58
CA VAL A 58 3.71 12.47 4.46
C VAL A 58 2.66 11.84 3.55
N PHE A 59 1.66 11.16 4.11
CA PHE A 59 0.62 10.49 3.35
C PHE A 59 -0.25 11.48 2.56
N ASP A 60 -0.59 12.63 3.14
CA ASP A 60 -1.33 13.68 2.45
C ASP A 60 -0.58 14.19 1.21
N LYS A 61 0.72 14.44 1.33
CA LYS A 61 1.57 14.85 0.20
C LYS A 61 1.68 13.76 -0.87
N MET A 62 1.64 12.49 -0.48
CA MET A 62 1.79 11.37 -1.40
C MET A 62 0.46 10.85 -1.99
N ARG A 63 -0.69 11.35 -1.55
CA ARG A 63 -2.02 10.82 -1.93
C ARG A 63 -2.22 10.75 -3.44
N LEU A 64 -2.02 11.86 -4.16
CA LEU A 64 -2.27 11.91 -5.61
C LEU A 64 -1.39 10.89 -6.35
N LEU A 65 -0.10 10.90 -6.02
CA LEU A 65 0.91 10.01 -6.60
C LEU A 65 0.57 8.55 -6.31
N ARG A 66 0.29 8.18 -5.06
CA ARG A 66 0.00 6.80 -4.65
C ARG A 66 -1.30 6.26 -5.24
N VAL A 67 -2.33 7.10 -5.39
CA VAL A 67 -3.57 6.70 -6.08
C VAL A 67 -3.28 6.41 -7.56
N GLN A 68 -2.43 7.19 -8.21
CA GLN A 68 -2.04 6.98 -9.61
C GLN A 68 -1.13 5.75 -9.78
N THR A 69 -0.10 5.59 -8.94
CA THR A 69 0.83 4.46 -9.03
C THR A 69 0.16 3.12 -8.73
N THR A 70 -0.74 3.07 -7.74
CA THR A 70 -1.50 1.85 -7.40
C THR A 70 -2.52 1.48 -8.48
N ARG A 71 -3.00 2.45 -9.26
CA ARG A 71 -3.95 2.23 -10.36
C ARG A 71 -3.32 1.50 -11.55
N HIS A 72 -2.05 1.75 -11.83
CA HIS A 72 -1.35 1.28 -13.03
C HIS A 72 -0.33 0.17 -12.76
N ASN A 73 -0.15 -0.25 -11.51
CA ASN A 73 0.86 -1.22 -11.15
C ASN A 73 0.25 -2.61 -10.84
N PRO A 74 0.47 -3.63 -11.70
CA PRO A 74 0.04 -5.00 -11.43
C PRO A 74 0.72 -5.62 -10.19
N LYS A 75 1.79 -5.00 -9.67
CA LYS A 75 2.47 -5.40 -8.42
C LYS A 75 1.72 -5.00 -7.14
N ALA A 76 0.44 -4.58 -7.21
CA ALA A 76 -0.37 -4.34 -6.02
C ALA A 76 -0.48 -5.57 -5.10
N LEU A 77 -0.32 -6.78 -5.65
CA LEU A 77 -0.24 -8.03 -4.89
C LEU A 77 1.03 -8.13 -4.03
N ASP A 78 2.12 -7.47 -4.43
CA ASP A 78 3.41 -7.50 -3.72
C ASP A 78 3.34 -6.68 -2.41
N ILE A 79 2.63 -5.54 -2.42
CA ILE A 79 2.47 -4.66 -1.24
C ILE A 79 1.80 -5.40 -0.09
N CYS A 80 0.75 -6.15 -0.38
CA CYS A 80 0.04 -6.94 0.62
C CYS A 80 0.94 -8.04 1.22
N ALA A 81 1.86 -8.60 0.44
CA ALA A 81 2.84 -9.55 0.96
C ALA A 81 3.89 -8.85 1.85
N GLU A 82 4.35 -7.66 1.46
CA GLU A 82 5.23 -6.82 2.28
C GLU A 82 4.57 -6.47 3.63
N HIS A 83 3.31 -6.04 3.64
CA HIS A 83 2.59 -5.72 4.89
C HIS A 83 2.44 -6.95 5.80
N ARG A 84 2.19 -8.13 5.22
CA ARG A 84 2.18 -9.38 5.99
C ARG A 84 3.53 -9.69 6.61
N LYS A 85 4.64 -9.48 5.89
CA LYS A 85 6.00 -9.64 6.43
C LYS A 85 6.25 -8.69 7.61
N ILE A 86 5.87 -7.43 7.49
CA ILE A 86 5.98 -6.44 8.59
C ILE A 86 5.18 -6.91 9.81
N ARG A 87 3.94 -7.35 9.63
CA ARG A 87 3.11 -7.85 10.74
C ARG A 87 3.76 -9.03 11.46
N VAL A 88 4.31 -9.99 10.69
CA VAL A 88 5.02 -11.14 11.25
C VAL A 88 6.30 -10.70 11.97
N ALA A 89 7.03 -9.72 11.43
CA ALA A 89 8.23 -9.15 12.02
C ALA A 89 7.98 -8.39 13.33
N ILE A 90 6.82 -7.74 13.48
CA ILE A 90 6.42 -7.04 14.70
C ILE A 90 5.98 -8.01 15.80
N ALA A 91 5.36 -9.14 15.45
CA ALA A 91 4.81 -10.11 16.40
C ALA A 91 5.79 -10.56 17.51
N PRO A 92 7.05 -10.92 17.22
CA PRO A 92 8.03 -11.32 18.25
C PRO A 92 8.55 -10.15 19.09
N ARG A 93 8.15 -8.90 18.82
CA ARG A 93 8.64 -7.68 19.48
C ARG A 93 10.16 -7.48 19.40
N SER A 94 10.78 -7.93 18.31
CA SER A 94 12.18 -7.62 18.00
C SER A 94 12.24 -6.30 17.20
N PRO A 95 12.79 -5.21 17.76
CA PRO A 95 12.88 -3.93 17.08
C PRO A 95 13.68 -4.03 15.77
N ASP A 96 14.78 -4.78 15.78
CA ASP A 96 15.67 -4.92 14.62
C ASP A 96 14.96 -5.59 13.45
N VAL A 97 14.24 -6.70 13.71
CA VAL A 97 13.51 -7.44 12.66
C VAL A 97 12.36 -6.61 12.10
N ALA A 98 11.62 -5.90 12.97
CA ALA A 98 10.56 -5.00 12.56
C ALA A 98 11.11 -3.83 11.70
N GLN A 99 12.21 -3.21 12.14
CA GLN A 99 12.86 -2.12 11.42
C GLN A 99 13.35 -2.57 10.04
N GLN A 100 14.04 -3.72 9.94
CA GLN A 100 14.50 -4.26 8.66
C GLN A 100 13.33 -4.52 7.71
N SER A 101 12.23 -5.10 8.22
CA SER A 101 11.05 -5.36 7.39
C SER A 101 10.37 -4.08 6.89
N VAL A 102 10.31 -3.03 7.73
CA VAL A 102 9.75 -1.73 7.33
C VAL A 102 10.67 -1.03 6.33
N GLN A 103 11.98 -1.06 6.56
CA GLN A 103 12.97 -0.45 5.67
C GLN A 103 12.89 -1.05 4.25
N ALA A 104 12.89 -2.38 4.14
CA ALA A 104 12.75 -3.06 2.86
C ALA A 104 11.44 -2.69 2.13
N HIS A 105 10.34 -2.54 2.87
CA HIS A 105 9.06 -2.08 2.29
C HIS A 105 9.12 -0.63 1.79
N LEU A 106 9.78 0.27 2.53
CA LEU A 106 9.94 1.66 2.12
C LEU A 106 10.82 1.80 0.86
N GLU A 107 11.89 1.01 0.77
CA GLU A 107 12.76 0.93 -0.41
C GLU A 107 11.99 0.45 -1.64
N ALA A 108 11.28 -0.68 -1.54
CA ALA A 108 10.43 -1.19 -2.61
C ALA A 108 9.34 -0.18 -3.00
N SER A 109 8.77 0.53 -2.03
CA SER A 109 7.78 1.59 -2.28
C SER A 109 8.37 2.78 -3.02
N ARG A 110 9.61 3.19 -2.68
CA ARG A 110 10.35 4.24 -3.38
C ARG A 110 10.62 3.86 -4.83
N GLU A 111 11.09 2.65 -5.08
CA GLU A 111 11.35 2.15 -6.44
C GLU A 111 10.07 2.14 -7.29
N ARG A 112 8.95 1.66 -6.73
CA ARG A 112 7.65 1.69 -7.40
C ARG A 112 7.22 3.11 -7.78
N VAL A 113 7.48 4.09 -6.92
CA VAL A 113 7.19 5.51 -7.20
C VAL A 113 8.09 6.06 -8.30
N ILE A 114 9.40 5.83 -8.23
CA ILE A 114 10.36 6.28 -9.26
C ILE A 114 9.96 5.71 -10.63
N TYR A 115 9.68 4.41 -10.70
CA TYR A 115 9.25 3.75 -11.92
C TYR A 115 7.98 4.36 -12.50
N ALA A 116 6.98 4.61 -11.65
CA ALA A 116 5.72 5.21 -12.09
C ALA A 116 5.90 6.65 -12.60
N ILE A 117 6.71 7.47 -11.93
CA ILE A 117 7.03 8.83 -12.37
C ILE A 117 7.75 8.80 -13.72
N ALA A 118 8.74 7.91 -13.88
CA ALA A 118 9.44 7.74 -15.15
C ALA A 118 8.46 7.38 -16.29
N THR A 119 7.56 6.41 -16.04
CA THR A 119 6.56 5.98 -17.01
C THR A 119 5.59 7.11 -17.39
N LEU A 120 5.14 7.89 -16.41
CA LEU A 120 4.26 9.05 -16.64
C LEU A 120 4.95 10.15 -17.47
N HIS A 121 6.24 10.41 -17.26
CA HIS A 121 7.00 11.39 -18.04
C HIS A 121 7.37 10.92 -19.44
N SER A 122 7.58 9.62 -19.64
CA SER A 122 7.94 9.06 -20.96
C SER A 122 6.77 8.95 -21.93
N GLY A 123 5.52 9.17 -21.49
CA GLY A 123 4.32 9.01 -22.33
C GLY A 123 4.08 7.56 -22.79
N ALA A 124 4.87 6.60 -22.31
CA ALA A 124 4.75 5.19 -22.63
C ALA A 124 3.59 4.61 -21.82
N ASP A 125 2.59 4.07 -22.52
CA ASP A 125 1.49 3.37 -21.87
C ASP A 125 2.05 2.13 -21.15
N PRO A 126 1.84 1.96 -19.83
CA PRO A 126 2.38 0.82 -19.08
C PRO A 126 1.91 -0.55 -19.61
N ALA A 127 0.91 -0.59 -20.49
CA ALA A 127 0.50 -1.78 -21.22
C ALA A 127 1.51 -2.23 -22.31
N ASP A 128 2.33 -1.32 -22.85
CA ASP A 128 3.30 -1.63 -23.92
C ASP A 128 4.63 -2.16 -23.38
N ALA A 129 5.02 -1.79 -22.16
CA ALA A 129 6.26 -2.27 -21.53
C ALA A 129 6.22 -3.77 -21.18
N ALA A 130 5.03 -4.36 -21.02
CA ALA A 130 4.86 -5.79 -20.71
C ALA A 130 5.00 -6.72 -21.93
N LYS A 131 5.11 -6.18 -23.15
CA LYS A 131 5.25 -6.96 -24.39
C LYS A 131 6.70 -7.22 -24.84
N LEU A 132 7.69 -6.65 -24.16
CA LEU A 132 9.09 -6.70 -24.59
C LEU A 132 9.96 -7.74 -23.84
N SER A 133 9.35 -8.66 -23.08
CA SER A 133 10.09 -9.76 -22.41
C SER A 133 9.53 -11.16 -22.72
N SER A 134 8.93 -11.37 -23.89
CA SER A 134 8.62 -12.71 -24.43
C SER A 134 9.60 -13.08 -25.52
#